data_AF-A0A2V4N8P1-F1
#
_entry.id   AF-A0A2V4N8P1-F1
#
_cell.length_a   1.000
_cell.length_b   1.000
_cell.length_c   1.000
_cell.angle_alpha   90.00
_cell.angle_beta   90.00
_cell.angle_gamma   90.00
#
_symmetry.space_group_name_H-M   'P 1'
#
loop_
_entity.id
_entity.type
_entity.pdbx_description
1 polymer ?
#
loop_
_entity_poly.entity_id
_entity_poly.type
_entity_poly.pdbx_seq_one_letter_code
_entity_poly.pdbx_strand_id
1 'polypeptide(L)'
;MSHPLLSTEPSPYEAFPFSDRCRRVWDRGDHLLIGVSPGNSYFSVARIAELVRWGREFFSGVDLVYADLHVDAQFEAFGHPPEHARRRAAKEVKTTARRIERGVAEAGLAGVGVHALSDFLADPEYQRLSVEIGRALAEDPEFRGAAEGMARGFLAGRLAPGQSATAEQVAAGLRYICAELPFFLDTPRLLDVASSISCYHVELPLTPVLFGRGEGLRAEPEQGYAVVRPSAVVAAA
;
A
#
# COMPACT_ATOMS: atom_id res chain seq x y z
N MET A 1 -22.11 8.77 -7.65
CA MET A 1 -21.34 10.02 -7.42
C MET A 1 -21.10 10.12 -5.92
N SER A 2 -19.84 10.04 -5.52
CA SER A 2 -19.40 9.99 -4.12
C SER A 2 -19.37 11.41 -3.55
N HIS A 3 -20.29 11.73 -2.62
CA HIS A 3 -20.24 13.01 -1.91
C HIS A 3 -19.14 12.97 -0.83
N PRO A 4 -18.30 14.02 -0.72
CA PRO A 4 -17.36 14.16 0.39
C PRO A 4 -18.13 14.45 1.68
N LEU A 5 -17.68 13.86 2.79
CA LEU A 5 -18.19 14.17 4.13
C LEU A 5 -17.92 15.65 4.43
N LEU A 6 -18.98 16.43 4.64
CA LEU A 6 -18.91 17.87 4.92
C LEU A 6 -18.41 18.11 6.35
N SER A 7 -17.10 18.32 6.51
CA SER A 7 -16.52 19.01 7.66
C SER A 7 -16.52 20.53 7.39
N THR A 8 -16.84 21.33 8.40
CA THR A 8 -16.85 22.81 8.31
C THR A 8 -15.47 23.44 8.36
N GLU A 9 -14.41 22.66 8.61
CA GLU A 9 -13.02 23.08 8.39
C GLU A 9 -12.44 22.36 7.16
N PRO A 10 -11.63 23.02 6.32
CA PRO A 10 -10.97 22.37 5.20
C PRO A 10 -10.06 21.26 5.74
N SER A 11 -10.39 20.00 5.43
CA SER A 11 -9.55 18.87 5.82
C SER A 11 -8.24 18.92 5.04
N PRO A 12 -7.08 18.67 5.68
CA PRO A 12 -5.79 18.65 4.98
C PRO A 12 -5.70 17.54 3.93
N TYR A 13 -6.58 16.53 3.99
CA TYR A 13 -6.65 15.44 3.03
C TYR A 13 -8.08 15.20 2.53
N GLU A 14 -8.15 14.63 1.34
CA GLU A 14 -9.38 14.09 0.76
C GLU A 14 -9.26 12.57 0.64
N ALA A 15 -10.33 11.88 1.00
CA ALA A 15 -10.46 10.44 0.89
C ALA A 15 -11.48 10.04 -0.18
N PHE A 16 -11.10 9.10 -1.03
CA PHE A 16 -11.93 8.56 -2.10
C PHE A 16 -12.00 7.04 -1.95
N PRO A 17 -12.96 6.50 -1.17
CA PRO A 17 -13.24 5.08 -1.13
C PRO A 17 -13.57 4.57 -2.54
N PHE A 18 -12.95 3.48 -2.96
CA PHE A 18 -13.00 3.03 -4.36
C PHE A 18 -14.41 2.63 -4.83
N SER A 19 -15.17 1.91 -4.00
CA SER A 19 -16.51 1.44 -4.30
C SER A 19 -17.47 1.69 -3.14
N ASP A 20 -18.78 1.51 -3.36
CA ASP A 20 -19.78 1.62 -2.29
C ASP A 20 -19.53 0.63 -1.14
N ARG A 21 -18.91 -0.51 -1.44
CA ARG A 21 -18.47 -1.46 -0.42
C ARG A 21 -17.31 -0.88 0.39
N CYS A 22 -16.29 -0.32 -0.25
CA CYS A 22 -15.20 0.36 0.45
C CYS A 22 -15.71 1.53 1.28
N ARG A 23 -16.71 2.27 0.80
CA ARG A 23 -17.38 3.33 1.57
C ARG A 23 -18.05 2.78 2.83
N ARG A 24 -18.76 1.66 2.75
CA ARG A 24 -19.36 1.04 3.95
C ARG A 24 -18.32 0.58 4.96
N VAL A 25 -17.15 0.11 4.52
CA VAL A 25 -16.03 -0.22 5.43
C VAL A 25 -15.45 1.06 6.04
N TRP A 26 -15.28 2.11 5.22
CA TRP A 26 -14.82 3.43 5.67
C TRP A 26 -15.72 3.99 6.77
N ASP A 27 -17.04 3.96 6.57
CA ASP A 27 -18.02 4.52 7.49
C ASP A 27 -18.07 3.78 8.86
N ARG A 28 -17.49 2.58 8.98
CA ARG A 28 -17.34 1.88 10.26
C ARG A 28 -16.26 2.51 11.14
N GLY A 29 -15.20 3.07 10.54
CA GLY A 29 -14.13 3.75 11.28
C GLY A 29 -13.30 2.84 12.19
N ASP A 30 -13.18 1.55 11.87
CA ASP A 30 -12.44 0.60 12.72
C ASP A 30 -10.93 0.80 12.61
N HIS A 31 -10.37 0.64 11.40
CA HIS A 31 -8.93 0.70 11.19
C HIS A 31 -8.54 1.31 9.82
N LEU A 32 -7.44 2.08 9.80
CA LEU A 32 -6.80 2.60 8.60
C LEU A 32 -5.38 2.07 8.48
N LEU A 33 -5.08 1.41 7.37
CA LEU A 33 -3.74 0.98 7.01
C LEU A 33 -3.10 1.97 6.02
N ILE A 34 -1.95 2.54 6.38
CA ILE A 34 -1.15 3.41 5.52
C ILE A 34 0.05 2.62 4.97
N GLY A 35 0.00 2.28 3.68
CA GLY A 35 1.12 1.62 2.98
C GLY A 35 2.22 2.62 2.61
N VAL A 36 3.47 2.33 2.99
CA VAL A 36 4.62 3.19 2.72
C VAL A 36 5.67 2.44 1.90
N SER A 37 5.85 2.84 0.64
CA SER A 37 6.84 2.23 -0.24
C SER A 37 8.26 2.80 -0.01
N PRO A 38 9.31 1.97 -0.02
CA PRO A 38 10.70 2.43 0.00
C PRO A 38 11.02 3.37 -1.16
N GLY A 39 11.87 4.36 -0.89
CA GLY A 39 12.33 5.31 -1.91
C GLY A 39 11.26 6.29 -2.42
N ASN A 40 10.00 6.17 -1.97
CA ASN A 40 8.95 7.10 -2.35
C ASN A 40 9.07 8.41 -1.54
N SER A 41 9.34 9.52 -2.23
CA SER A 41 9.51 10.85 -1.63
C SER A 41 8.20 11.47 -1.12
N TYR A 42 7.04 10.96 -1.54
CA TYR A 42 5.74 11.41 -1.05
C TYR A 42 5.64 11.33 0.49
N PHE A 43 6.13 10.23 1.07
CA PHE A 43 6.05 9.97 2.51
C PHE A 43 7.19 10.63 3.30
N SER A 44 7.21 11.96 3.39
CA SER A 44 8.11 12.66 4.32
C SER A 44 7.73 12.38 5.79
N VAL A 45 8.61 12.71 6.73
CA VAL A 45 8.32 12.62 8.18
C VAL A 45 7.05 13.42 8.53
N ALA A 46 6.99 14.68 8.08
CA ALA A 46 5.84 15.55 8.28
C ALA A 46 4.56 14.97 7.63
N ARG A 47 4.66 14.45 6.40
CA ARG A 47 3.51 13.83 5.71
C ARG A 47 2.97 12.63 6.48
N ILE A 48 3.84 11.79 7.02
CA ILE A 48 3.44 10.65 7.85
C ILE A 48 2.74 11.14 9.12
N ALA A 49 3.32 12.12 9.82
CA ALA A 49 2.72 12.68 11.03
C ALA A 49 1.31 13.26 10.77
N GLU A 50 1.16 14.00 9.68
CA GLU A 50 -0.13 14.56 9.25
C GLU A 50 -1.15 13.47 8.90
N LEU A 51 -0.77 12.47 8.10
CA LEU A 51 -1.65 11.35 7.73
C LEU A 51 -2.10 10.54 8.94
N VAL A 52 -1.21 10.32 9.90
CA VAL A 52 -1.55 9.61 11.15
C VAL A 52 -2.53 10.41 11.98
N ARG A 53 -2.29 11.71 12.21
CA ARG A 53 -3.23 12.57 12.94
C ARG A 53 -4.59 12.64 12.26
N TRP A 54 -4.59 12.89 10.95
CA TRP A 54 -5.80 12.93 10.14
C TRP A 54 -6.54 11.59 10.16
N GLY A 55 -5.85 10.46 10.00
CA GLY A 55 -6.47 9.13 10.06
C GLY A 55 -7.14 8.87 11.40
N ARG A 56 -6.54 9.32 12.51
CA ARG A 56 -7.11 9.21 13.86
C ARG A 56 -8.36 10.05 14.10
N GLU A 57 -8.71 10.99 13.22
CA GLU A 57 -9.99 11.71 13.28
C GLU A 57 -11.18 10.82 12.85
N PHE A 58 -10.92 9.80 12.03
CA PHE A 58 -11.96 8.96 11.41
C PHE A 58 -11.89 7.49 11.85
N PHE A 59 -10.72 7.02 12.30
CA PHE A 59 -10.48 5.61 12.60
C PHE A 59 -10.02 5.37 14.04
N SER A 60 -10.52 4.28 14.61
CA SER A 60 -10.20 3.83 15.97
C SER A 60 -8.78 3.26 16.09
N GLY A 61 -8.22 2.74 15.00
CA GLY A 61 -6.84 2.27 14.85
C GLY A 61 -6.20 2.80 13.57
N VAL A 62 -4.89 3.05 13.61
CA VAL A 62 -4.08 3.44 12.45
C VAL A 62 -2.75 2.74 12.52
N ASP A 63 -2.44 1.93 11.51
CA ASP A 63 -1.16 1.24 11.39
C ASP A 63 -0.46 1.61 10.08
N LEU A 64 0.88 1.60 10.11
CA LEU A 64 1.71 1.76 8.94
C LEU A 64 2.39 0.44 8.61
N VAL A 65 2.31 0.04 7.35
CA VAL A 65 3.06 -1.10 6.82
C VAL A 65 4.02 -0.59 5.75
N TYR A 66 5.28 -1.02 5.82
CA TYR A 66 6.27 -0.72 4.80
C TYR A 66 6.85 -1.98 4.19
N ALA A 67 7.08 -1.92 2.88
CA ALA A 67 7.69 -3.03 2.18
C ALA A 67 9.19 -3.10 2.44
N ASP A 68 9.65 -4.24 2.93
CA ASP A 68 11.07 -4.54 3.11
C ASP A 68 11.51 -5.81 2.38
N LEU A 69 10.56 -6.51 1.74
CA LEU A 69 10.79 -7.69 0.92
C LEU A 69 11.05 -7.30 -0.55
N HIS A 70 11.92 -8.05 -1.20
CA HIS A 70 12.21 -7.98 -2.65
C HIS A 70 12.72 -6.62 -3.19
N VAL A 71 13.12 -5.69 -2.31
CA VAL A 71 13.69 -4.40 -2.70
C VAL A 71 15.04 -4.58 -3.41
N ASP A 72 15.85 -5.53 -2.96
CA ASP A 72 17.11 -5.93 -3.57
C ASP A 72 16.92 -6.52 -4.97
N ALA A 73 15.94 -7.42 -5.12
CA ALA A 73 15.61 -8.03 -6.40
C ALA A 73 15.22 -7.00 -7.47
N GLN A 74 14.61 -5.88 -7.08
CA GLN A 74 14.40 -4.77 -8.00
C GLN A 74 15.72 -4.14 -8.43
N PHE A 75 16.64 -3.84 -7.51
CA PHE A 75 17.95 -3.29 -7.88
C PHE A 75 18.74 -4.24 -8.81
N GLU A 76 18.73 -5.54 -8.54
CA GLU A 76 19.37 -6.53 -9.41
C GLU A 76 18.77 -6.49 -10.83
N ALA A 77 17.44 -6.40 -10.94
CA ALA A 77 16.77 -6.28 -12.24
C ALA A 77 17.08 -4.98 -12.99
N PHE A 78 17.61 -3.96 -12.31
CA PHE A 78 18.15 -2.73 -12.90
C PHE A 78 19.67 -2.78 -13.11
N GLY A 79 20.28 -3.98 -13.05
CA GLY A 79 21.68 -4.21 -13.38
C GLY A 79 22.67 -3.96 -12.23
N HIS A 80 22.18 -3.78 -11.00
CA HIS A 80 23.09 -3.72 -9.85
C HIS A 80 23.66 -5.11 -9.53
N PRO A 81 24.97 -5.26 -9.29
CA PRO A 81 25.53 -6.51 -8.78
C PRO A 81 24.86 -6.94 -7.48
N PRO A 82 24.67 -8.24 -7.20
CA PRO A 82 23.88 -8.72 -6.06
C PRO A 82 24.29 -8.14 -4.70
N GLU A 83 25.60 -8.06 -4.42
CA GLU A 83 26.10 -7.46 -3.17
C GLU A 83 25.72 -5.97 -3.06
N HIS A 84 25.84 -5.23 -4.16
CA HIS A 84 25.48 -3.82 -4.20
C HIS A 84 23.97 -3.64 -4.05
N ALA A 85 23.17 -4.46 -4.72
CA ALA A 85 21.71 -4.45 -4.63
C ALA A 85 21.24 -4.67 -3.19
N ARG A 86 21.75 -5.69 -2.50
CA ARG A 86 21.45 -5.96 -1.08
C ARG A 86 21.82 -4.80 -0.17
N ARG A 87 23.03 -4.26 -0.30
CA ARG A 87 23.49 -3.12 0.51
C ARG A 87 22.60 -1.89 0.30
N ARG A 88 22.21 -1.63 -0.94
CA ARG A 88 21.35 -0.49 -1.29
C ARG A 88 19.93 -0.68 -0.77
N ALA A 89 19.34 -1.85 -0.97
CA ALA A 89 18.03 -2.22 -0.43
C ALA A 89 17.98 -2.08 1.09
N ALA A 90 18.95 -2.66 1.81
CA ALA A 90 19.03 -2.57 3.26
C ALA A 90 19.11 -1.11 3.75
N LYS A 91 19.87 -0.25 3.04
CA LYS A 91 19.93 1.18 3.35
C LYS A 91 18.58 1.87 3.13
N GLU A 92 17.90 1.56 2.03
CA GLU A 92 16.63 2.19 1.67
C GLU A 92 15.48 1.78 2.60
N VAL A 93 15.38 0.49 2.92
CA VAL A 93 14.45 -0.06 3.90
C VAL A 93 14.69 0.58 5.27
N LYS A 94 15.95 0.57 5.75
CA LYS A 94 16.31 1.19 7.04
C LYS A 94 15.98 2.68 7.09
N THR A 95 16.18 3.39 5.98
CA THR A 95 15.85 4.83 5.89
C THR A 95 14.34 5.04 5.95
N THR A 96 13.58 4.16 5.29
CA THR A 96 12.11 4.20 5.28
C THR A 96 11.53 3.90 6.66
N ALA A 97 11.98 2.83 7.33
CA ALA A 97 11.57 2.48 8.69
C ALA A 97 11.80 3.64 9.67
N ARG A 98 13.02 4.19 9.70
CA ARG A 98 13.37 5.35 10.56
C ARG A 98 12.52 6.59 10.27
N ARG A 99 12.16 6.80 9.01
CA ARG A 99 11.32 7.94 8.60
C ARG A 99 9.89 7.75 9.09
N ILE A 100 9.37 6.52 9.04
CA ILE A 100 8.05 6.16 9.58
C ILE A 100 8.04 6.32 11.10
N GLU A 101 9.00 5.71 11.81
CA GLU A 101 9.13 5.81 13.27
C GLU A 101 9.16 7.27 13.72
N ARG A 102 9.95 8.12 13.05
CA ARG A 102 10.00 9.55 13.33
C ARG A 102 8.68 10.26 13.06
N GLY A 103 7.99 9.93 11.97
CA GLY A 103 6.70 10.53 11.63
C GLY A 103 5.62 10.15 12.64
N VAL A 104 5.59 8.90 13.08
CA VAL A 104 4.69 8.41 14.14
C VAL A 104 5.00 9.09 15.48
N ALA A 105 6.29 9.18 15.85
CA ALA A 105 6.70 9.87 17.06
C ALA A 105 6.31 11.36 17.03
N GLU A 106 6.47 12.01 15.88
CA GLU A 106 6.07 13.41 15.66
C GLU A 106 4.55 13.58 15.73
N ALA A 107 3.78 12.60 15.25
CA ALA A 107 2.32 12.61 15.38
C ALA A 107 1.87 12.75 16.84
N GLY A 108 2.63 12.16 17.78
CA GLY A 108 2.40 12.27 19.22
C GLY A 108 1.21 11.45 19.73
N LEU A 109 0.80 10.42 18.98
CA LEU A 109 -0.35 9.58 19.27
C LEU A 109 0.09 8.20 19.76
N ALA A 110 -0.62 7.67 20.75
CA ALA A 110 -0.42 6.31 21.24
C ALA A 110 -1.21 5.29 20.38
N GLY A 111 -0.76 4.04 20.36
CA GLY A 111 -1.47 2.95 19.68
C GLY A 111 -1.44 3.02 18.15
N VAL A 112 -0.39 3.61 17.59
CA VAL A 112 -0.09 3.56 16.14
C VAL A 112 0.95 2.47 15.91
N GLY A 113 0.56 1.40 15.22
CA GLY A 113 1.45 0.30 14.87
C GLY A 113 2.31 0.62 13.66
N VAL A 114 3.50 0.02 13.64
CA VAL A 114 4.46 0.13 12.54
C VAL A 114 5.00 -1.26 12.28
N HIS A 115 4.80 -1.76 11.08
CA HIS A 115 5.15 -3.13 10.73
C HIS A 115 5.92 -3.20 9.41
N ALA A 116 6.91 -4.09 9.38
CA ALA A 116 7.53 -4.52 8.14
C ALA A 116 6.69 -5.66 7.52
N LEU A 117 6.69 -5.80 6.20
CA LEU A 117 6.07 -6.98 5.58
C LEU A 117 6.74 -8.28 6.05
N SER A 118 8.05 -8.26 6.27
CA SER A 118 8.79 -9.43 6.73
C SER A 118 8.33 -9.97 8.08
N ASP A 119 7.69 -9.15 8.92
CA ASP A 119 7.15 -9.56 10.22
C ASP A 119 6.06 -10.64 10.07
N PHE A 120 5.42 -10.72 8.91
CA PHE A 120 4.30 -11.63 8.63
C PHE A 120 4.71 -12.88 7.84
N LEU A 121 5.99 -13.10 7.54
CA LEU A 121 6.42 -14.27 6.75
C LEU A 121 6.05 -15.61 7.38
N ALA A 122 5.99 -15.67 8.71
CA ALA A 122 5.60 -16.86 9.46
C ALA A 122 4.10 -16.89 9.79
N ASP A 123 3.35 -15.85 9.46
CA ASP A 123 1.92 -15.77 9.75
C ASP A 123 1.13 -16.72 8.83
N PRO A 124 0.27 -17.60 9.38
CA PRO A 124 -0.49 -18.55 8.58
C PRO A 124 -1.45 -17.92 7.57
N GLU A 125 -2.08 -16.79 7.92
CA GLU A 125 -3.00 -16.09 7.01
C GLU A 125 -2.22 -15.38 5.90
N TYR A 126 -1.08 -14.76 6.22
CA TYR A 126 -0.19 -14.21 5.20
C TYR A 126 0.28 -15.28 4.20
N GLN A 127 0.66 -16.47 4.70
CA GLN A 127 1.06 -17.59 3.86
C GLN A 127 -0.10 -18.13 3.00
N ARG A 128 -1.30 -18.26 3.58
CA ARG A 128 -2.51 -18.67 2.84
C ARG A 128 -2.80 -17.69 1.70
N LEU A 129 -2.83 -16.39 1.98
CA LEU A 129 -3.07 -15.35 0.98
C LEU A 129 -1.98 -15.35 -0.10
N SER A 130 -0.71 -15.56 0.28
CA SER A 130 0.40 -15.67 -0.67
C SER A 130 0.21 -16.83 -1.66
N VAL A 131 -0.28 -17.98 -1.19
CA VAL A 131 -0.61 -19.12 -2.06
C VAL A 131 -1.77 -18.79 -3.00
N GLU A 132 -2.81 -18.12 -2.51
CA GLU A 132 -3.96 -17.71 -3.32
C GLU A 132 -3.58 -16.69 -4.40
N ILE A 133 -2.73 -15.71 -4.07
CA ILE A 133 -2.15 -14.77 -5.01
C ILE A 133 -1.34 -15.50 -6.08
N GLY A 134 -0.50 -16.46 -5.69
CA GLY A 134 0.26 -17.29 -6.63
C GLY A 134 -0.63 -18.07 -7.59
N ARG A 135 -1.74 -18.65 -7.08
CA ARG A 135 -2.74 -19.33 -7.90
C ARG A 135 -3.43 -18.37 -8.87
N ALA A 136 -3.87 -17.20 -8.39
CA ALA A 136 -4.51 -16.20 -9.22
C ALA A 136 -3.57 -15.69 -10.33
N LEU A 137 -2.29 -15.49 -10.04
CA LEU A 137 -1.31 -15.18 -11.09
C LEU A 137 -1.20 -16.29 -12.14
N ALA A 138 -1.36 -17.55 -11.77
CA ALA A 138 -1.26 -18.68 -12.69
C ALA A 138 -2.56 -18.91 -13.49
N GLU A 139 -3.72 -18.64 -12.91
CA GLU A 139 -5.02 -19.10 -13.43
C GLU A 139 -5.95 -17.97 -13.88
N ASP A 140 -5.77 -16.75 -13.39
CA ASP A 140 -6.65 -15.60 -13.65
C ASP A 140 -5.95 -14.55 -14.55
N PRO A 141 -6.30 -14.47 -15.85
CA PRO A 141 -5.68 -13.54 -16.78
C PRO A 141 -5.94 -12.07 -16.46
N GLU A 142 -7.10 -11.74 -15.88
CA GLU A 142 -7.44 -10.36 -15.51
C GLU A 142 -6.57 -9.91 -14.35
N PHE A 143 -6.45 -10.74 -13.31
CA PHE A 143 -5.58 -10.48 -12.17
C PHE A 143 -4.11 -10.38 -12.60
N ARG A 144 -3.63 -11.32 -13.41
CA ARG A 144 -2.26 -11.28 -13.96
C ARG A 144 -2.02 -10.00 -14.75
N GLY A 145 -2.93 -9.62 -15.64
CA GLY A 145 -2.82 -8.41 -16.46
C GLY A 145 -2.73 -7.15 -15.61
N ALA A 146 -3.56 -7.04 -14.57
CA ALA A 146 -3.54 -5.90 -13.65
C ALA A 146 -2.27 -5.88 -12.78
N ALA A 147 -1.81 -7.02 -12.27
CA ALA A 147 -0.59 -7.12 -11.48
C ALA A 147 0.66 -6.77 -12.31
N GLU A 148 0.76 -7.29 -13.53
CA GLU A 148 1.83 -6.93 -14.47
C GLU A 148 1.76 -5.45 -14.88
N GLY A 149 0.56 -4.92 -15.10
CA GLY A 149 0.34 -3.50 -15.39
C GLY A 149 0.84 -2.60 -14.26
N MET A 150 0.53 -2.96 -13.01
CA MET A 150 1.03 -2.28 -11.82
C MET A 150 2.56 -2.36 -11.71
N ALA A 151 3.15 -3.54 -11.94
CA ALA A 151 4.60 -3.71 -11.97
C ALA A 151 5.25 -2.79 -13.01
N ARG A 152 4.74 -2.79 -14.25
CA ARG A 152 5.24 -1.92 -15.33
C ARG A 152 5.09 -0.44 -14.99
N GLY A 153 3.98 -0.03 -14.38
CA GLY A 153 3.73 1.34 -13.95
C GLY A 153 4.77 1.84 -12.93
N PHE A 154 5.08 1.03 -11.92
CA PHE A 154 6.12 1.37 -10.94
C PHE A 154 7.53 1.39 -11.53
N LEU A 155 7.82 0.49 -12.48
CA LEU A 155 9.11 0.43 -13.16
C LEU A 155 9.32 1.59 -14.14
N ALA A 156 8.26 2.11 -14.75
CA ALA A 156 8.33 3.19 -15.75
C ALA A 156 9.06 4.43 -15.22
N GLY A 157 8.90 4.77 -13.94
CA GLY A 157 9.60 5.90 -13.31
C GLY A 157 11.11 5.71 -13.15
N ARG A 158 11.63 4.50 -13.38
CA ARG A 158 13.06 4.15 -13.28
C ARG A 158 13.69 3.85 -14.65
N LEU A 159 12.89 3.82 -15.71
CA LEU A 159 13.33 3.54 -17.07
C LEU A 159 13.65 4.84 -17.81
N ALA A 160 14.55 4.78 -18.80
CA ALA A 160 14.78 5.92 -19.69
C ALA A 160 13.54 6.16 -20.58
N PRO A 161 13.29 7.41 -21.03
CA PRO A 161 12.19 7.70 -21.94
C PRO A 161 12.20 6.79 -23.17
N GLY A 162 11.06 6.17 -23.47
CA GLY A 162 10.89 5.26 -24.61
C GLY A 162 11.35 3.81 -24.37
N GLN A 163 11.89 3.48 -23.21
CA GLN A 163 12.21 2.09 -22.85
C GLN A 163 11.01 1.38 -22.21
N SER A 164 10.87 0.08 -22.51
CA SER A 164 9.94 -0.82 -21.86
C SER A 164 10.66 -1.72 -20.86
N ALA A 165 9.97 -2.09 -19.78
CA ALA A 165 10.53 -3.01 -18.77
C ALA A 165 10.81 -4.39 -19.39
N THR A 166 11.95 -4.98 -19.04
CA THR A 166 12.27 -6.37 -19.41
C THR A 166 11.41 -7.36 -18.63
N ALA A 167 11.33 -8.61 -19.09
CA ALA A 167 10.61 -9.67 -18.38
C ALA A 167 11.13 -9.90 -16.95
N GLU A 168 12.45 -9.83 -16.74
CA GLU A 168 13.07 -9.93 -15.41
C GLU A 168 12.68 -8.76 -14.50
N GLN A 169 12.64 -7.54 -15.04
CA GLN A 169 12.20 -6.35 -14.29
C GLN A 169 10.74 -6.47 -13.88
N VAL A 170 9.86 -6.89 -14.79
CA VAL A 170 8.45 -7.15 -14.49
C VAL A 170 8.32 -8.25 -13.43
N ALA A 171 9.06 -9.34 -13.54
CA ALA A 171 9.05 -10.42 -12.55
C ALA A 171 9.52 -9.96 -11.16
N ALA A 172 10.55 -9.10 -11.09
CA ALA A 172 10.99 -8.50 -9.83
C ALA A 172 9.93 -7.56 -9.23
N GLY A 173 9.29 -6.73 -10.06
CA GLY A 173 8.17 -5.89 -9.64
C GLY A 173 6.97 -6.69 -9.14
N LEU A 174 6.63 -7.80 -9.82
CA LEU A 174 5.57 -8.71 -9.41
C LEU A 174 5.86 -9.33 -8.04
N ARG A 175 7.08 -9.81 -7.78
CA ARG A 175 7.44 -10.35 -6.45
C ARG A 175 7.20 -9.32 -5.34
N TYR A 176 7.63 -8.09 -5.57
CA TYR A 176 7.42 -6.99 -4.62
C TYR A 176 5.92 -6.72 -4.39
N ILE A 177 5.14 -6.57 -5.46
CA ILE A 177 3.68 -6.31 -5.36
C ILE A 177 2.99 -7.46 -4.63
N CYS A 178 3.29 -8.71 -4.99
CA CYS A 178 2.66 -9.87 -4.37
C CYS A 178 2.94 -9.98 -2.87
N ALA A 179 4.09 -9.50 -2.40
CA ALA A 179 4.37 -9.44 -0.98
C ALA A 179 3.51 -8.40 -0.23
N GLU A 180 3.06 -7.34 -0.91
CA GLU A 180 2.16 -6.32 -0.34
C GLU A 180 0.69 -6.75 -0.38
N LEU A 181 0.30 -7.57 -1.37
CA LEU A 181 -1.11 -7.90 -1.64
C LEU A 181 -1.91 -8.53 -0.50
N PRO A 182 -1.35 -9.33 0.43
CA PRO A 182 -2.09 -9.79 1.59
C PRO A 182 -2.77 -8.65 2.38
N PHE A 183 -2.13 -7.49 2.50
CA PHE A 183 -2.69 -6.29 3.16
C PHE A 183 -3.75 -5.56 2.31
N PHE A 184 -3.84 -5.85 1.02
CA PHE A 184 -4.97 -5.38 0.21
C PHE A 184 -6.14 -6.37 0.21
N LEU A 185 -5.89 -7.62 0.59
CA LEU A 185 -6.90 -8.67 0.60
C LEU A 185 -7.58 -8.80 1.95
N ASP A 186 -6.82 -8.83 3.05
CA ASP A 186 -7.36 -9.15 4.38
C ASP A 186 -6.47 -8.63 5.52
N THR A 187 -6.26 -7.31 5.57
CA THR A 187 -5.68 -6.66 6.77
C THR A 187 -6.47 -6.99 8.06
N PRO A 188 -7.82 -7.06 8.06
CA PRO A 188 -8.58 -7.44 9.24
C PRO A 188 -8.04 -8.67 9.95
N ARG A 189 -7.76 -9.76 9.23
CA ARG A 189 -7.16 -10.95 9.83
C ARG A 189 -5.70 -10.78 10.19
N LEU A 190 -4.90 -10.12 9.34
CA LEU A 190 -3.46 -9.97 9.58
C LEU A 190 -3.15 -9.13 10.83
N LEU A 191 -3.99 -8.14 11.14
CA LEU A 191 -3.78 -7.23 12.27
C LEU A 191 -4.80 -7.42 13.41
N ASP A 192 -5.65 -8.44 13.33
CA ASP A 192 -6.72 -8.72 14.31
C ASP A 192 -7.62 -7.50 14.57
N VAL A 193 -8.14 -6.89 13.49
CA VAL A 193 -9.05 -5.74 13.53
C VAL A 193 -10.38 -6.06 12.85
N ALA A 194 -11.47 -5.42 13.29
CA ALA A 194 -12.82 -5.75 12.83
C ALA A 194 -13.07 -5.43 11.34
N SER A 195 -12.51 -4.33 10.85
CA SER A 195 -12.51 -3.96 9.42
C SER A 195 -11.38 -2.98 9.15
N SER A 196 -10.91 -2.87 7.90
CA SER A 196 -9.75 -2.03 7.58
C SER A 196 -9.87 -1.36 6.22
N ILE A 197 -9.44 -0.11 6.13
CA ILE A 197 -9.19 0.59 4.86
C ILE A 197 -7.68 0.62 4.60
N SER A 198 -7.23 -0.02 3.53
CA SER A 198 -5.88 0.21 3.00
C SER A 198 -5.89 1.48 2.15
N CYS A 199 -4.97 2.40 2.43
CA CYS A 199 -4.93 3.68 1.72
C CYS A 199 -3.59 3.96 1.03
N TYR A 200 -3.67 4.70 -0.07
CA TYR A 200 -2.53 5.20 -0.82
C TYR A 200 -2.87 6.51 -1.52
N HIS A 201 -1.89 7.25 -2.01
CA HIS A 201 -2.09 8.59 -2.59
C HIS A 201 -2.52 8.60 -4.05
N VAL A 202 -2.52 7.44 -4.70
CA VAL A 202 -2.99 7.23 -6.08
C VAL A 202 -3.73 5.91 -6.16
N GLU A 203 -4.71 5.82 -7.06
CA GLU A 203 -5.39 4.56 -7.36
C GLU A 203 -4.41 3.55 -7.98
N LEU A 204 -4.40 2.33 -7.46
CA LEU A 204 -3.54 1.26 -7.97
C LEU A 204 -4.23 0.51 -9.11
N PRO A 205 -3.52 0.04 -10.15
CA PRO A 205 -4.13 -0.73 -11.25
C PRO A 205 -4.85 -2.01 -10.80
N LEU A 206 -4.48 -2.58 -9.64
CA LEU A 206 -5.16 -3.74 -9.06
C LEU A 206 -6.47 -3.39 -8.34
N THR A 207 -6.76 -2.11 -8.10
CA THR A 207 -7.94 -1.69 -7.31
C THR A 207 -9.27 -2.20 -7.91
N PRO A 208 -9.52 -2.08 -9.23
CA PRO A 208 -10.75 -2.63 -9.82
C PRO A 208 -10.87 -4.14 -9.70
N VAL A 209 -9.75 -4.87 -9.78
CA VAL A 209 -9.72 -6.32 -9.68
C VAL A 209 -9.95 -6.79 -8.24
N LEU A 210 -9.37 -6.11 -7.26
CA LEU A 210 -9.47 -6.52 -5.86
C LEU A 210 -10.76 -6.05 -5.18
N PHE A 211 -11.30 -4.90 -5.60
CA PHE A 211 -12.41 -4.22 -4.91
C PHE A 211 -13.64 -3.94 -5.79
N GLY A 212 -13.59 -4.27 -7.07
CA GLY A 212 -14.65 -3.93 -8.05
C GLY A 212 -15.36 -5.13 -8.69
N ARG A 213 -14.79 -6.34 -8.67
CA ARG A 213 -15.37 -7.51 -9.34
C ARG A 213 -16.14 -8.45 -8.41
N GLY A 214 -17.00 -9.28 -9.02
CA GLY A 214 -17.88 -10.22 -8.33
C GLY A 214 -17.30 -11.62 -8.09
N GLU A 215 -16.22 -11.99 -8.78
CA GLU A 215 -15.63 -13.35 -8.78
C GLU A 215 -14.10 -13.31 -8.86
N GLY A 216 -13.45 -14.46 -8.65
CA GLY A 216 -11.98 -14.56 -8.58
C GLY A 216 -11.39 -14.07 -7.26
N LEU A 217 -10.05 -13.94 -7.21
CA LEU A 217 -9.35 -13.40 -6.04
C LEU A 217 -9.76 -11.93 -5.82
N ARG A 218 -10.25 -11.62 -4.61
CA ARG A 218 -10.74 -10.29 -4.24
C ARG A 218 -10.55 -10.06 -2.74
N ALA A 219 -10.62 -8.80 -2.33
CA ALA A 219 -10.55 -8.45 -0.92
C ALA A 219 -11.73 -9.02 -0.12
N GLU A 220 -11.46 -9.47 1.10
CA GLU A 220 -12.46 -9.96 2.06
C GLU A 220 -13.45 -8.87 2.44
N PRO A 221 -14.74 -9.15 2.70
CA PRO A 221 -15.80 -8.15 2.83
C PRO A 221 -15.50 -6.96 3.74
N GLU A 222 -14.74 -7.17 4.81
CA GLU A 222 -14.29 -6.20 5.82
C GLU A 222 -13.05 -5.38 5.42
N GLN A 223 -12.41 -5.70 4.29
CA GLN A 223 -11.25 -4.98 3.74
C GLN A 223 -11.67 -4.04 2.61
N GLY A 224 -11.42 -2.74 2.77
CA GLY A 224 -11.64 -1.73 1.74
C GLY A 224 -10.36 -1.06 1.27
N TYR A 225 -10.51 -0.20 0.24
CA TYR A 225 -9.44 0.63 -0.26
C TYR A 225 -9.93 2.06 -0.52
N ALA A 226 -9.08 3.04 -0.21
CA ALA A 226 -9.32 4.43 -0.50
C ALA A 226 -8.06 5.14 -1.02
N VAL A 227 -8.25 6.04 -1.98
CA VAL A 227 -7.21 7.01 -2.32
C VAL A 227 -7.26 8.14 -1.30
N VAL A 228 -6.13 8.43 -0.65
CA VAL A 228 -5.98 9.51 0.33
C VAL A 228 -4.84 10.43 -0.10
N ARG A 229 -5.17 11.68 -0.42
CA ARG A 229 -4.21 12.66 -0.92
C ARG A 229 -4.47 14.04 -0.33
N PRO A 230 -3.49 14.95 -0.35
CA PRO A 230 -3.69 16.30 0.19
C PRO A 230 -4.85 17.01 -0.51
N SER A 231 -5.66 17.75 0.23
CA SER A 231 -6.75 18.52 -0.38
C SER A 231 -6.17 19.64 -1.24
N ALA A 232 -6.72 19.80 -2.45
CA ALA A 232 -6.33 20.86 -3.37
C ALA A 232 -6.59 22.27 -2.81
N VAL A 233 -7.53 22.39 -1.86
CA VAL A 233 -7.91 23.65 -1.20
C VAL A 233 -6.81 24.15 -0.26
N VAL A 234 -6.08 23.24 0.40
CA VAL A 234 -5.00 23.57 1.34
C VAL A 234 -3.65 23.70 0.63
N ALA A 235 -3.45 23.03 -0.51
CA ALA A 235 -2.21 23.12 -1.28
C ALA A 235 -2.00 24.48 -1.99
N ALA A 236 -3.04 25.31 -2.10
CA ALA A 236 -3.02 26.62 -2.75
C ALA A 236 -2.99 27.81 -1.77
N ALA A 237 -3.00 27.55 -0.46
CA ALA A 237 -2.91 28.53 0.62
C ALA A 237 -1.47 28.62 1.16
#